data_AF-C2KXS4-F1
#
_entry.id   AF-C2KXS4-F1
#
_cell.length_a   1.000
_cell.length_b   1.000
_cell.length_c   1.000
_cell.angle_alpha   90.00
_cell.angle_beta   90.00
_cell.angle_gamma   90.00
#
_symmetry.space_group_name_H-M   'P 1'
#
loop_
_entity.id
_entity.type
_entity.pdbx_description
1 polymer ?
#
loop_
_entity_poly.entity_id
_entity_poly.type
_entity_poly.pdbx_seq_one_letter_code
_entity_poly.pdbx_strand_id
1 'polypeptide(L)' 'MERFILKKLLSWKNCMKKFKELFPDKVKLRIRFSMDNLKLDDDVLNIPLFMADQADQLIGLALEKMEH' A
#
# COMPACT_ATOMS: atom_id res chain seq x y z
N MET A 1 -30.84 -0.61 1.37
CA MET A 1 -29.82 0.41 1.01
C MET A 1 -28.43 0.14 1.60
N GLU A 2 -28.31 -0.38 2.83
CA GLU A 2 -27.02 -0.60 3.49
C GLU A 2 -26.03 -1.51 2.73
N ARG A 3 -26.51 -2.59 2.10
CA ARG A 3 -25.67 -3.46 1.26
C ARG A 3 -25.03 -2.74 0.06
N PHE A 4 -25.67 -1.69 -0.46
CA PHE A 4 -25.16 -0.91 -1.59
C PHE A 4 -24.07 0.07 -1.13
N ILE A 5 -24.27 0.71 0.02
CA ILE A 5 -23.29 1.59 0.66
C ILE A 5 -22.05 0.79 1.09
N LEU A 6 -22.23 -0.39 1.70
CA LEU A 6 -21.13 -1.30 2.07
C LEU A 6 -20.35 -1.80 0.85
N LYS A 7 -21.02 -2.20 -0.24
CA LYS A 7 -20.33 -2.56 -1.50
C LYS A 7 -19.56 -1.39 -2.11
N LYS A 8 -20.10 -0.17 -2.03
CA LYS A 8 -19.43 1.04 -2.53
C LYS A 8 -18.21 1.41 -1.69
N LEU A 9 -18.29 1.28 -0.36
CA LEU A 9 -17.16 1.42 0.58
C LEU A 9 -16.07 0.36 0.40
N LEU A 10 -16.44 -0.91 0.17
CA LEU A 10 -15.48 -1.97 -0.16
C LEU A 10 -14.80 -1.74 -1.52
N SER A 11 -15.52 -1.18 -2.50
CA SER A 11 -14.96 -0.82 -3.81
C SER A 11 -13.89 0.28 -3.71
N TRP A 12 -14.06 1.25 -2.80
CA TRP A 12 -13.09 2.32 -2.57
C TRP A 12 -11.79 1.82 -1.94
N LYS A 13 -11.85 0.87 -1.00
CA LYS A 13 -10.65 0.24 -0.40
C LYS A 13 -9.78 -0.47 -1.45
N ASN A 14 -10.38 -0.93 -2.55
CA ASN A 14 -9.67 -1.61 -3.63
C ASN A 14 -9.10 -0.65 -4.69
N CYS A 15 -9.19 0.67 -4.51
CA CYS A 15 -8.74 1.65 -5.51
C CYS A 15 -7.23 1.53 -5.80
N MET A 16 -6.40 1.34 -4.78
CA MET A 16 -4.95 1.11 -4.96
C MET A 16 -4.63 -0.17 -5.74
N LYS A 17 -5.42 -1.23 -5.58
CA LYS A 17 -5.23 -2.48 -6.33
C LYS A 17 -5.59 -2.27 -7.80
N LYS A 18 -6.75 -1.66 -8.06
CA LYS A 18 -7.20 -1.31 -9.42
C LYS A 18 -6.24 -0.35 -10.13
N PHE A 19 -5.67 0.60 -9.40
CA PHE A 19 -4.71 1.56 -9.97
C PHE A 19 -3.42 0.87 -10.42
N LYS A 20 -2.90 -0.08 -9.63
CA LYS A 20 -1.76 -0.91 -10.03
C LYS A 20 -2.10 -1.81 -11.23
N GLU A 21 -3.29 -2.39 -11.26
CA GLU A 21 -3.75 -3.20 -12.41
C GLU A 21 -3.81 -2.37 -13.71
N LEU A 22 -4.19 -1.09 -13.63
CA LEU A 22 -4.26 -0.19 -14.77
C LEU A 22 -2.89 0.37 -15.21
N PHE A 23 -1.94 0.48 -14.27
CA PHE A 23 -0.63 1.08 -14.53
C PHE A 23 0.50 0.28 -13.85
N PRO A 24 0.71 -1.00 -14.22
CA PRO A 24 1.67 -1.87 -13.55
C PRO A 24 3.10 -1.33 -13.62
N ASP A 25 3.49 -0.75 -14.76
CA ASP A 25 4.85 -0.25 -14.99
C ASP A 25 5.12 1.09 -14.31
N LYS A 26 4.08 1.80 -13.87
CA LYS A 26 4.20 3.11 -13.20
C LYS A 26 4.17 3.01 -11.68
N VAL A 27 3.65 1.91 -11.14
CA VAL A 27 3.48 1.70 -9.70
C VAL A 27 4.42 0.60 -9.22
N LYS A 28 5.63 1.02 -8.82
CA LYS A 28 6.66 0.11 -8.32
C LYS A 28 6.36 -0.40 -6.91
N LEU A 29 5.90 0.47 -6.02
CA LEU A 29 5.63 0.18 -4.62
C LEU A 29 4.32 0.84 -4.17
N ARG A 30 3.53 0.14 -3.36
CA ARG A 30 2.34 0.63 -2.68
C ARG A 30 2.64 0.78 -1.19
N ILE A 31 2.28 1.92 -0.63
CA ILE A 31 2.57 2.21 0.79
C ILE A 31 1.26 2.27 1.56
N ARG A 32 1.23 1.67 2.75
CA ARG A 32 0.13 1.75 3.70
C ARG A 32 0.66 2.26 5.03
N PHE A 33 0.03 3.31 5.53
CA PHE A 33 0.22 3.71 6.92
C PHE A 33 -0.86 3.05 7.78
N SER A 34 -0.45 2.38 8.85
CA SER A 34 -1.37 1.74 9.79
C SER A 34 -0.76 1.66 11.19
N MET A 35 -1.48 1.08 12.15
CA MET A 35 -0.92 0.73 13.46
C MET A 35 -0.30 -0.69 13.47
N ASP A 36 -0.36 -1.40 12.35
CA ASP A 36 0.25 -2.73 12.23
C ASP A 36 1.77 -2.61 12.07
N ASN A 37 2.49 -3.70 12.34
CA ASN A 37 3.95 -3.76 12.27
C ASN A 37 4.51 -3.49 10.87
N LEU A 38 5.77 -3.05 10.81
CA LEU A 38 6.52 -2.89 9.56
C LEU A 38 6.53 -4.21 8.78
N LYS A 39 6.00 -4.20 7.56
CA LYS A 39 5.86 -5.40 6.74
C LYS A 39 5.91 -5.06 5.26
N LEU A 40 6.65 -5.85 4.49
CA LEU A 40 6.65 -5.79 3.03
C LEU A 40 6.00 -7.07 2.49
N ASP A 41 4.80 -6.94 1.93
CA ASP A 41 4.02 -8.02 1.32
C ASP A 41 3.92 -7.78 -0.19
N ASP A 42 4.62 -8.60 -0.98
CA ASP A 42 4.79 -8.40 -2.43
C ASP A 42 5.32 -6.98 -2.74
N ASP A 43 4.40 -6.09 -3.07
CA ASP A 43 4.65 -4.68 -3.41
C ASP A 43 3.98 -3.71 -2.43
N VAL A 44 3.48 -4.20 -1.30
CA VAL A 44 2.82 -3.39 -0.27
C VAL A 44 3.72 -3.27 0.94
N LEU A 45 4.27 -2.08 1.15
CA LEU A 45 4.98 -1.71 2.37
C LEU A 45 4.00 -1.13 3.38
N ASN A 46 3.74 -1.85 4.47
CA ASN A 46 3.06 -1.34 5.63
C ASN A 46 4.06 -0.64 6.56
N ILE A 47 3.90 0.67 6.77
CA ILE A 47 4.70 1.49 7.69
C ILE A 47 3.83 1.82 8.90
N PRO A 48 4.26 1.49 10.13
CA PRO A 48 3.55 1.92 11.34
C PRO A 48 3.48 3.45 11.42
N LEU A 49 2.34 4.02 11.84
CA LEU A 49 2.13 5.47 11.92
C LEU A 49 3.18 6.19 12.78
N PHE A 50 3.68 5.54 13.82
CA PHE A 50 4.72 6.07 14.70
C PHE A 50 6.13 6.05 14.10
N MET A 51 6.32 5.43 12.92
CA MET A 51 7.56 5.43 12.13
C MET A 51 7.42 6.23 10.82
N ALA A 52 6.33 6.99 10.66
CA ALA A 52 6.06 7.72 9.42
C ALA A 52 7.14 8.77 9.10
N ASP A 53 7.87 9.24 10.12
CA ASP A 53 9.04 10.11 9.99
C ASP A 53 10.21 9.43 9.26
N GLN A 54 10.33 8.11 9.37
CA GLN A 54 11.36 7.30 8.70
C GLN A 54 10.92 6.75 7.34
N ALA A 55 9.76 7.19 6.82
CA ALA A 55 9.16 6.59 5.64
C ALA A 55 10.08 6.62 4.41
N ASP A 56 10.83 7.69 4.18
CA ASP A 56 11.74 7.81 3.03
C ASP A 56 12.82 6.72 3.03
N GLN A 57 13.47 6.50 4.18
CA GLN A 57 14.48 5.45 4.35
C GLN A 57 13.88 4.06 4.18
N LEU A 58 12.70 3.82 4.75
CA LEU A 58 12.00 2.54 4.66
C LEU A 58 11.57 2.23 3.22
N ILE A 59 11.16 3.24 2.47
CA ILE A 59 10.81 3.11 1.05
C ILE A 59 12.04 2.73 0.23
N GLY A 60 13.19 3.38 0.46
CA GLY A 60 14.45 3.05 -0.21
C GLY A 60 14.85 1.59 0.00
N LEU A 61 14.87 1.14 1.26
CA LEU A 61 15.19 -0.24 1.62
C LEU A 61 14.21 -1.27 1.01
N ALA A 62 12.93 -0.92 0.93
CA ALA A 62 11.93 -1.79 0.31
C ALA A 62 12.13 -1.93 -1.19
N LEU A 63 12.48 -0.84 -1.89
CA LEU A 63 12.75 -0.87 -3.33
C LEU A 63 14.00 -1.70 -3.64
N GLU A 64 15.09 -1.54 -2.88
CA GLU A 64 16.32 -2.34 -3.04
C GLU A 64 16.06 -3.85 -2.89
N LYS A 65 15.18 -4.19 -1.94
CA LYS A 65 14.79 -5.59 -1.69
C LYS A 65 13.89 -6.18 -2.76
N MET A 66 13.17 -5.36 -3.53
CA MET A 66 12.32 -5.81 -4.64
C MET A 66 13.10 -5.96 -5.95
N GLU A 67 14.28 -5.36 -6.07
CA GLU A 67 15.14 -5.46 -7.26
C GLU A 67 16.05 -6.71 -7.26
N HIS A 68 16.11 -7.44 -6.14
CA HIS A 68 16.83 -8.71 -5.97
C HIS A 68 15.89 -9.92 -5.90
#